data_AF-A0AAV7W175-F1
#
_entry.id   AF-A0AAV7W175-F1
#
_cell.length_a   1.000
_cell.length_b   1.000
_cell.length_c   1.000
_cell.angle_alpha   90.00
_cell.angle_beta   90.00
_cell.angle_gamma   90.00
#
_symmetry.space_group_name_H-M   'P 1'
#
loop_
_entity.id
_entity.type
_entity.pdbx_description
1 polymer ?
#
loop_
_entity_poly.entity_id
_entity_poly.type
_entity_poly.pdbx_seq_one_letter_code
_entity_poly.pdbx_strand_id
1 'polypeptide(L)'
;MNAVAMPSTFSDVPGPPTESWTQWIKCFEKHLEAIDGTKYDPGRKQAMMYICLGVEGRRLLDHIAPIEKEEEEDQEWDVFTEAKARMNNYFDTTMSVIMERYNFYYRYQAQ
;
A
#
# COMPACT_ATOMS: atom_id res chain seq x y z
N MET A 1 -1.38 -27.11 13.66
CA MET A 1 -1.28 -25.66 13.38
C MET A 1 -2.09 -25.41 12.13
N ASN A 2 -3.23 -24.71 12.22
CA ASN A 2 -3.98 -24.33 11.02
C ASN A 2 -3.19 -23.21 10.34
N ALA A 3 -2.72 -23.45 9.12
CA ALA A 3 -2.05 -22.41 8.35
C ALA A 3 -3.06 -21.31 8.03
N VAL A 4 -2.78 -20.08 8.51
CA VAL A 4 -3.55 -18.91 8.09
C VAL A 4 -3.17 -18.64 6.63
N ALA A 5 -4.17 -18.62 5.75
CA ALA A 5 -3.94 -18.34 4.34
C ALA A 5 -3.34 -16.93 4.18
N MET A 6 -2.35 -16.82 3.27
CA MET A 6 -1.78 -15.54 2.89
C MET A 6 -2.86 -14.68 2.21
N PRO A 7 -2.82 -13.34 2.37
CA PRO A 7 -3.68 -12.44 1.61
C PRO A 7 -3.46 -12.63 0.10
N SER A 8 -4.51 -12.39 -0.69
CA SER A 8 -4.37 -12.31 -2.14
C SER A 8 -3.38 -11.21 -2.54
N THR A 9 -2.65 -11.43 -3.62
CA THR A 9 -1.71 -10.44 -4.17
C THR A 9 -2.45 -9.16 -4.56
N PHE A 10 -1.95 -7.99 -4.14
CA PHE A 10 -2.60 -6.70 -4.40
C PHE A 10 -2.66 -6.34 -5.89
N SER A 11 -1.51 -6.35 -6.57
CA SER A 11 -1.39 -5.96 -7.97
C SER A 11 -0.25 -6.73 -8.64
N ASP A 12 -0.61 -7.77 -9.39
CA ASP A 12 0.36 -8.61 -10.10
C ASP A 12 0.55 -8.21 -11.58
N VAL A 13 -0.43 -7.52 -12.16
CA VAL A 13 -0.41 -7.07 -13.56
C VAL A 13 -0.65 -5.56 -13.67
N PRO A 14 -0.12 -4.90 -14.72
CA PRO A 14 -0.35 -3.47 -14.93
C PRO A 14 -1.83 -3.17 -15.12
N GLY A 15 -2.32 -2.13 -14.43
CA GLY A 15 -3.71 -1.68 -14.53
C GLY A 15 -4.35 -1.43 -13.17
N PRO A 16 -5.67 -1.18 -13.13
CA PRO A 16 -6.39 -1.00 -11.88
C PRO A 16 -6.29 -2.28 -11.02
N PRO A 17 -5.87 -2.18 -9.74
CA PRO A 17 -5.87 -3.34 -8.86
C PRO A 17 -7.29 -3.87 -8.70
N THR A 18 -7.43 -5.18 -8.52
CA THR A 18 -8.73 -5.86 -8.38
C THR A 18 -9.49 -5.39 -7.14
N GLU A 19 -8.76 -5.07 -6.07
CA GLU A 19 -9.26 -4.54 -4.82
C GLU A 19 -8.67 -3.14 -4.58
N SER A 20 -9.42 -2.23 -3.96
CA SER A 20 -8.88 -0.92 -3.58
C SER A 20 -7.76 -1.07 -2.54
N TRP A 21 -6.76 -0.20 -2.58
CA TRP A 21 -5.66 -0.19 -1.60
C TRP A 21 -6.18 -0.20 -0.16
N THR A 22 -7.17 0.64 0.13
CA THR A 22 -7.79 0.77 1.46
C THR A 22 -8.43 -0.51 1.98
N GLN A 23 -9.04 -1.31 1.10
CA GLN A 23 -9.62 -2.60 1.49
C GLN A 23 -8.51 -3.64 1.66
N TRP A 24 -7.58 -3.70 0.70
CA TRP A 24 -6.49 -4.66 0.71
C TRP A 24 -5.59 -4.51 1.95
N ILE A 25 -5.19 -3.28 2.29
CA ILE A 25 -4.31 -3.04 3.45
C ILE A 25 -4.97 -3.45 4.77
N LYS A 26 -6.30 -3.28 4.89
CA LYS A 26 -7.06 -3.77 6.06
C LYS A 26 -7.04 -5.29 6.14
N CYS A 27 -7.22 -5.97 5.00
CA CYS A 27 -7.12 -7.43 4.93
C CYS A 27 -5.70 -7.91 5.32
N PHE A 28 -4.66 -7.22 4.86
CA PHE A 28 -3.28 -7.50 5.23
C PHE A 28 -3.02 -7.30 6.74
N GLU A 29 -3.49 -6.21 7.33
CA GLU A 29 -3.37 -5.95 8.77
C GLU A 29 -4.10 -7.03 9.61
N LYS A 30 -5.28 -7.49 9.16
CA LYS A 30 -5.98 -8.62 9.79
C LYS A 30 -5.25 -9.94 9.65
N HIS A 31 -4.58 -10.17 8.54
CA HIS A 31 -3.69 -11.32 8.40
C HIS A 31 -2.53 -11.25 9.39
N LEU A 32 -1.89 -10.08 9.56
CA LEU A 32 -0.86 -9.88 10.59
C LEU A 32 -1.40 -10.16 11.99
N GLU A 33 -2.59 -9.68 12.34
CA GLU A 33 -3.25 -10.03 13.62
C GLU A 33 -3.43 -11.54 13.78
N ALA A 34 -3.91 -12.23 12.73
CA ALA A 34 -4.22 -13.66 12.77
C ALA A 34 -2.99 -14.56 12.96
N ILE A 35 -1.80 -14.11 12.55
CA ILE A 35 -0.53 -14.85 12.70
C ILE A 35 0.32 -14.36 13.88
N ASP A 36 -0.24 -13.54 14.78
CA ASP A 36 0.52 -12.83 15.83
C ASP A 36 1.65 -11.93 15.29
N GLY A 37 1.57 -11.55 14.02
CA GLY A 37 2.54 -10.72 13.30
C GLY A 37 2.55 -9.25 13.71
N THR A 38 1.60 -8.82 14.55
CA THR A 38 1.61 -7.48 15.18
C THR A 38 2.86 -7.27 16.05
N LYS A 39 3.43 -8.35 16.57
CA LYS A 39 4.67 -8.35 17.39
C LYS A 39 5.95 -8.39 16.56
N TYR A 40 5.84 -8.55 15.23
CA TYR A 40 7.02 -8.55 14.37
C TYR A 40 7.63 -7.16 14.29
N ASP A 41 8.95 -7.12 14.09
CA ASP A 41 9.68 -5.88 13.84
C ASP A 41 9.15 -5.20 12.57
N PRO A 42 9.29 -3.86 12.46
CA PRO A 42 8.89 -3.10 11.28
C PRO A 42 9.42 -3.67 9.96
N GLY A 43 10.69 -4.10 9.93
CA GLY A 43 11.32 -4.66 8.74
C GLY A 43 10.63 -5.93 8.25
N ARG A 44 10.31 -6.83 9.17
CA ARG A 44 9.57 -8.06 8.85
C ARG A 44 8.15 -7.78 8.38
N LYS A 45 7.43 -6.84 9.00
CA LYS A 45 6.09 -6.43 8.53
C LYS A 45 6.14 -5.86 7.11
N GLN A 46 7.12 -5.00 6.83
CA GLN A 46 7.35 -4.43 5.50
C GLN A 46 7.69 -5.51 4.48
N ALA A 47 8.58 -6.44 4.80
CA ALA A 47 8.94 -7.54 3.90
C ALA A 47 7.74 -8.44 3.58
N MET A 48 6.91 -8.74 4.58
CA MET A 48 5.66 -9.49 4.36
C MET A 48 4.69 -8.72 3.47
N MET A 49 4.52 -7.41 3.70
CA MET A 49 3.70 -6.57 2.84
C MET A 49 4.23 -6.60 1.40
N TYR A 50 5.54 -6.42 1.22
CA TYR A 50 6.22 -6.41 -0.08
C TYR A 50 5.96 -7.69 -0.88
N ILE A 51 6.01 -8.86 -0.24
CA ILE A 51 5.70 -10.15 -0.87
C ILE A 51 4.23 -10.20 -1.32
N CYS A 52 3.30 -9.71 -0.50
CA CYS A 52 1.88 -9.72 -0.80
C CYS A 52 1.45 -8.66 -1.83
N LEU A 53 2.30 -7.71 -2.21
CA LEU A 53 1.94 -6.66 -3.16
C LEU A 53 1.80 -7.16 -4.61
N GLY A 54 2.41 -8.29 -4.98
CA GLY A 54 2.51 -8.71 -6.39
C GLY A 54 3.57 -7.91 -7.16
N VAL A 55 3.85 -8.26 -8.41
CA VAL A 55 4.93 -7.64 -9.21
C VAL A 55 4.75 -6.12 -9.38
N GLU A 56 3.57 -5.67 -9.82
CA GLU A 56 3.33 -4.25 -10.07
C GLU A 56 3.19 -3.45 -8.78
N GLY A 57 2.58 -4.02 -7.74
CA GLY A 57 2.52 -3.36 -6.43
C GLY A 57 3.91 -3.11 -5.83
N ARG A 58 4.84 -4.06 -5.99
CA ARG A 58 6.25 -3.88 -5.59
C ARG A 58 6.93 -2.79 -6.39
N ARG A 59 6.77 -2.80 -7.72
CA ARG A 59 7.32 -1.76 -8.60
C ARG A 59 6.82 -0.37 -8.23
N LEU A 60 5.54 -0.25 -7.89
CA LEU A 60 4.95 1.00 -7.41
C LEU A 60 5.57 1.43 -6.09
N LEU A 61 5.66 0.54 -5.11
CA LEU A 61 6.26 0.85 -3.81
C LEU A 61 7.72 1.29 -3.96
N ASP A 62 8.51 0.58 -4.75
CA ASP A 62 9.91 0.93 -5.03
C ASP A 62 10.04 2.30 -5.71
N HIS A 63 9.04 2.72 -6.48
CA HIS A 63 9.02 4.02 -7.15
C HIS A 63 8.64 5.18 -6.21
N ILE A 64 7.63 4.99 -5.34
CA ILE A 64 7.09 6.06 -4.48
C ILE A 64 7.77 6.12 -3.11
N ALA A 65 8.50 5.08 -2.73
CA ALA A 65 9.22 4.99 -1.48
C ALA A 65 10.71 4.70 -1.70
N PRO A 66 11.46 5.59 -2.38
CA PRO A 66 12.90 5.45 -2.40
C PRO A 66 13.40 5.37 -0.96
N ILE A 67 14.14 4.30 -0.68
CA ILE A 67 14.68 3.98 0.64
C ILE A 67 15.92 4.87 0.85
N GLU A 68 15.72 6.18 0.92
CA GLU A 68 16.72 7.06 1.50
C GLU A 68 16.30 7.21 2.96
N LYS A 69 17.04 6.53 3.84
CA LYS A 69 16.97 6.84 5.27
C LYS A 69 17.44 8.28 5.39
N GLU A 70 16.55 9.18 5.78
CA GLU A 70 17.00 10.45 6.32
C GLU A 70 17.80 10.11 7.58
N GLU A 71 19.09 10.45 7.56
CA GLU A 71 20.04 10.27 8.66
C GLU A 71 19.72 11.28 9.77
N GLU A 72 18.51 11.23 10.34
CA GLU A 72 18.20 11.91 11.59
C GLU A 72 18.23 10.89 12.73
N GLU A 73 19.24 11.04 13.59
CA GLU A 73 19.56 10.17 14.71
C GLU A 73 18.45 10.17 15.78
N ASP A 74 18.32 9.01 16.44
CA ASP A 74 17.56 8.71 17.67
C ASP A 74 16.06 8.33 17.57
N GLN A 75 15.41 8.35 16.40
CA GLN A 75 14.03 7.83 16.27
C GLN A 75 13.98 6.44 15.64
N GLU A 76 13.32 5.48 16.32
CA GLU A 76 13.06 4.14 15.78
C GLU A 76 12.23 4.27 14.50
N TRP A 77 12.90 4.14 13.35
CA TRP A 77 12.29 4.30 12.04
C TRP A 77 11.42 3.09 11.69
N ASP A 78 10.09 3.29 11.75
CA ASP A 78 9.11 2.28 11.36
C ASP A 78 8.95 2.26 9.82
N VAL A 79 9.82 1.49 9.16
CA VAL A 79 9.79 1.26 7.70
C VAL A 79 8.43 0.78 7.18
N PHE A 80 7.65 0.07 8.00
CA PHE A 80 6.34 -0.46 7.59
C PHE A 80 5.29 0.65 7.61
N THR A 81 5.26 1.45 8.68
CA THR A 81 4.34 2.58 8.78
C THR A 81 4.62 3.62 7.68
N GLU A 82 5.89 3.90 7.38
CA GLU A 82 6.24 4.83 6.31
C GLU A 82 5.84 4.31 4.92
N ALA A 83 6.16 3.04 4.62
CA ALA A 83 5.78 2.43 3.35
C ALA A 83 4.25 2.45 3.14
N LYS A 84 3.49 2.18 4.21
CA LYS A 84 2.03 2.27 4.20
C LYS A 84 1.55 3.71 3.99
N ALA A 85 2.16 4.69 4.64
CA ALA A 85 1.80 6.10 4.50
C ALA A 85 1.99 6.61 3.06
N ARG A 86 3.11 6.26 2.43
CA ARG A 86 3.39 6.60 1.02
C ARG A 86 2.38 5.99 0.07
N MET A 87 2.05 4.71 0.27
CA MET A 87 1.02 4.02 -0.51
C MET A 87 -0.37 4.66 -0.33
N ASN A 88 -0.76 5.02 0.89
CA ASN A 88 -2.01 5.74 1.16
C ASN A 88 -2.04 7.08 0.41
N ASN A 89 -0.99 7.88 0.52
CA ASN A 89 -0.90 9.18 -0.14
C ASN A 89 -0.99 9.07 -1.67
N TYR A 90 -0.32 8.09 -2.26
CA TYR A 90 -0.35 7.84 -3.70
C TYR A 90 -1.78 7.55 -4.19
N PHE A 91 -2.49 6.64 -3.52
CA PHE A 91 -3.84 6.24 -3.95
C PHE A 91 -4.88 7.31 -3.64
N ASP A 92 -4.78 8.03 -2.51
CA ASP A 92 -5.66 9.15 -2.20
C ASP A 92 -5.52 10.28 -3.22
N THR A 93 -4.27 10.65 -3.56
CA THR A 93 -3.97 11.68 -4.56
C THR A 93 -4.43 11.26 -5.95
N THR A 94 -4.16 10.01 -6.35
CA THR A 94 -4.56 9.49 -7.67
C THR A 94 -6.08 9.47 -7.81
N MET A 95 -6.82 9.02 -6.78
CA MET A 95 -8.28 9.05 -6.78
C MET A 95 -8.82 10.49 -6.84
N SER A 96 -8.22 11.43 -6.10
CA SER A 96 -8.60 12.84 -6.12
C SER A 96 -8.44 13.45 -7.52
N VAL A 97 -7.30 13.23 -8.19
CA VAL A 97 -7.03 13.75 -9.54
C VAL A 97 -7.98 13.14 -10.59
N ILE A 98 -8.28 11.84 -10.49
CA ILE A 98 -9.25 11.19 -11.40
C ILE A 98 -10.64 11.81 -11.23
N MET A 99 -11.06 12.07 -9.99
CA MET A 99 -12.36 12.68 -9.69
C MET A 99 -12.44 14.13 -10.19
N GLU A 100 -11.36 14.91 -10.05
CA GLU A 100 -11.29 16.27 -10.59
C GLU A 100 -11.37 16.30 -12.11
N ARG A 101 -10.64 15.40 -12.80
CA ARG A 101 -10.75 15.24 -14.27
C ARG A 101 -12.17 14.89 -14.69
N TYR A 102 -12.82 13.96 -13.98
CA TYR A 102 -14.20 13.58 -14.26
C TYR A 102 -15.16 14.77 -14.10
N ASN A 103 -15.04 15.53 -13.01
CA ASN A 103 -15.83 16.73 -12.77
C ASN A 103 -15.61 17.81 -13.86
N PHE A 104 -14.38 17.96 -14.35
CA PHE A 104 -14.06 18.88 -15.43
C PHE A 104 -14.79 18.50 -16.74
N TYR A 105 -14.79 17.21 -17.10
CA TYR A 105 -15.51 16.74 -18.29
C TYR A 105 -17.03 16.91 -18.15
N TYR A 106 -17.60 16.64 -16.97
CA TYR A 106 -19.04 16.82 -16.72
C TYR A 106 -19.47 18.28 -16.76
N ARG A 107 -18.64 19.20 -16.24
CA ARG A 107 -18.92 20.65 -16.30
C ARG A 107 -18.94 21.19 -17.72
N TYR A 108 -18.20 20.58 -18.64
CA TYR A 108 -18.14 21.01 -20.05
C TYR A 108 -19.30 20.47 -20.90
N GLN A 109 -19.95 19.37 -20.47
CA GLN A 109 -21.09 18.78 -21.20
C GLN A 109 -22.45 19.29 -20.71
N ALA A 110 -22.50 20.00 -19.58
CA ALA A 110 -23.72 20.57 -19.00
C ALA A 110 -23.98 22.03 -19.44
N GLN A 111 -23.28 22.52 -20.46
CA GLN A 111 -23.33 23.88 -20.98
C GLN A 111 -23.61 23.87 -22.48
#